data_AF-A0AAD8AP41-F1
#
_entry.id   AF-A0AAD8AP41-F1
#
_cell.length_a   1.000
_cell.length_b   1.000
_cell.length_c   1.000
_cell.angle_alpha   90.00
_cell.angle_beta   90.00
_cell.angle_gamma   90.00
#
_symmetry.space_group_name_H-M   'P 1'
#
loop_
_entity.id
_entity.type
_entity.pdbx_description
1 polymer ?
#
loop_
_entity_poly.entity_id
_entity_poly.type
_entity_poly.pdbx_seq_one_letter_code
_entity_poly.pdbx_strand_id
1 'polypeptide(L)' 'SGGELENDERMANIMYGLISSADKVDQLDEKNVKLEENVKSFKRISVMYEDYCYSICLSNKKVHIVKRKLVLNPVEPVMA' A
#
# COMPACT_ATOMS: atom_id res chain seq x y z
N SER A 1 15.73 0.44 -7.13
CA SER A 1 14.53 1.29 -7.31
C SER A 1 14.63 1.96 -8.68
N GLY A 2 13.64 2.73 -9.13
CA GLY A 2 13.66 3.31 -10.48
C GLY A 2 12.56 4.35 -10.68
N GLY A 3 12.67 5.14 -11.75
CA GLY A 3 11.74 6.24 -12.04
C GLY A 3 11.77 7.30 -10.93
N GLU A 4 10.60 7.80 -10.53
CA GLU A 4 10.50 8.82 -9.47
C GLU A 4 10.89 8.34 -8.07
N LEU A 5 11.14 7.04 -7.88
CA LEU A 5 11.56 6.45 -6.61
C LEU A 5 13.01 5.95 -6.65
N GLU A 6 13.76 6.28 -7.71
CA GLU A 6 15.15 5.85 -7.87
C GLU A 6 16.04 6.41 -6.74
N ASN A 7 16.74 5.49 -6.06
CA ASN A 7 17.64 5.76 -4.93
C ASN A 7 17.07 6.67 -3.83
N ASP A 8 15.74 6.75 -3.69
CA ASP A 8 15.09 7.53 -2.64
C ASP A 8 14.99 6.74 -1.33
N GLU A 9 16.11 6.67 -0.61
CA GLU A 9 16.21 5.98 0.69
C GLU A 9 15.33 6.63 1.76
N ARG A 10 15.12 7.95 1.67
CA ARG A 10 14.26 8.67 2.59
C ARG A 10 12.82 8.18 2.46
N MET A 11 12.31 8.09 1.24
CA MET A 11 10.97 7.54 0.99
C MET A 11 10.88 6.07 1.36
N ALA A 12 11.93 5.28 1.13
CA ALA A 12 11.96 3.89 1.57
C ALA A 12 11.79 3.76 3.10
N ASN A 13 12.48 4.59 3.88
CA ASN A 13 12.36 4.61 5.34
C ASN A 13 10.96 5.03 5.82
N ILE A 14 10.36 6.06 5.20
CA ILE A 14 9.00 6.50 5.52
C ILE A 14 7.99 5.37 5.24
N MET A 15 8.08 4.74 4.06
CA MET A 15 7.19 3.66 3.66
C MET A 15 7.36 2.42 4.55
N TYR A 16 8.58 2.11 4.96
CA TYR A 16 8.83 1.03 5.91
C TYR A 16 8.20 1.31 7.27
N GLY A 17 8.34 2.53 7.79
CA GLY A 17 7.70 2.96 9.03
C GLY A 17 6.17 2.85 8.97
N LEU A 18 5.57 3.24 7.84
CA LEU A 18 4.14 3.08 7.57
C LEU A 18 3.72 1.60 7.62
N ILE A 19 4.41 0.73 6.89
CA ILE A 19 4.10 -0.71 6.83
C ILE A 19 4.22 -1.36 8.22
N SER A 20 5.29 -1.07 8.95
CA SER A 20 5.49 -1.61 10.30
C SER A 20 4.43 -1.13 11.28
N SER A 21 3.93 0.10 11.10
CA SER A 21 2.87 0.63 11.94
C SER A 21 1.51 0.01 11.61
N ALA A 22 1.20 -0.16 10.32
CA ALA A 22 -0.02 -0.83 9.86
C ALA A 22 -0.10 -2.29 10.34
N ASP A 23 1.03 -3.02 10.30
CA ASP A 23 1.14 -4.40 10.80
C ASP A 23 0.82 -4.52 12.30
N LYS A 24 1.22 -3.53 13.10
CA LYS A 24 0.91 -3.50 14.54
C LYS A 24 -0.57 -3.22 14.82
N VAL A 25 -1.22 -2.39 14.00
CA VAL A 25 -2.65 -2.09 14.13
C VAL A 25 -3.49 -3.32 13.82
N ASP A 26 -3.14 -4.05 12.76
CA ASP A 26 -3.78 -5.31 12.39
C ASP A 26 -3.75 -6.34 13.55
N GLN A 27 -2.57 -6.49 14.19
CA GLN A 27 -2.40 -7.35 15.36
C GLN A 27 -3.16 -6.88 16.62
N LEU A 28 -3.46 -5.59 16.74
CA LEU A 28 -4.27 -5.05 17.83
C LEU A 28 -5.75 -5.36 17.62
N ASP A 29 -6.23 -5.30 16.38
CA ASP A 29 -7.60 -5.66 16.04
C ASP A 29 -7.85 -7.16 16.20
N GLU A 30 -6.90 -8.03 15.82
CA GLU A 30 -6.96 -9.48 16.08
C GLU A 30 -7.05 -9.83 17.58
N LYS A 31 -6.39 -9.04 18.45
CA LYS A 31 -6.41 -9.28 19.91
C LYS A 31 -7.67 -8.76 20.58
N ASN A 32 -8.27 -7.70 20.06
CA ASN A 32 -9.46 -7.07 20.63
C ASN A 32 -10.76 -7.63 20.06
N VAL A 33 -10.71 -8.24 18.88
CA VAL A 33 -11.87 -8.82 18.21
C VAL A 33 -11.62 -10.32 18.05
N LYS A 34 -12.41 -11.15 18.74
CA LYS A 34 -12.56 -12.59 18.46
C LYS A 34 -13.23 -12.81 17.08
N LEU A 35 -12.77 -12.11 16.05
CA LEU A 35 -13.26 -12.26 14.69
C LEU A 35 -12.48 -13.42 14.08
N GLU A 36 -13.21 -14.51 13.88
CA GLU A 36 -13.05 -15.57 12.89
C GLU A 36 -11.65 -15.68 12.23
N GLU A 37 -11.10 -16.89 12.29
CA GLU A 37 -9.74 -17.37 11.94
C GLU A 37 -9.18 -17.03 10.54
N ASN A 38 -9.75 -16.06 9.83
CA ASN A 38 -9.46 -15.71 8.44
C ASN A 38 -9.56 -14.20 8.12
N VAL A 39 -9.51 -13.28 9.11
CA VAL A 39 -9.32 -11.85 8.81
C VAL A 39 -7.91 -11.66 8.26
N LYS A 40 -7.79 -11.82 6.95
CA LYS A 40 -6.54 -11.72 6.21
C LYS A 40 -5.91 -10.37 6.46
N SER A 41 -4.67 -10.40 6.92
CA SER A 41 -3.75 -9.27 6.86
C SER A 41 -3.90 -8.47 5.57
N PHE A 42 -3.73 -7.16 5.68
CA PHE A 42 -3.96 -6.23 4.57
C PHE A 42 -3.15 -6.65 3.32
N LYS A 43 -3.86 -6.84 2.20
CA LYS A 43 -3.22 -7.26 0.94
C LYS A 43 -2.50 -6.12 0.21
N ARG A 44 -2.91 -4.88 0.46
CA ARG A 44 -2.41 -3.67 -0.19
C ARG A 44 -2.67 -2.46 0.70
N ILE A 45 -1.70 -1.56 0.78
CA ILE A 45 -1.86 -0.21 1.33
C ILE A 45 -1.84 0.77 0.17
N SER A 46 -2.79 1.69 0.14
CA SER A 46 -2.84 2.78 -0.83
C SER A 46 -2.75 4.12 -0.12
N VAL A 47 -1.73 4.92 -0.44
CA VAL A 47 -1.61 6.31 0.02
C VAL A 47 -2.07 7.21 -1.12
N MET A 48 -3.24 7.81 -0.96
CA MET A 48 -3.90 8.63 -1.98
C MET A 48 -3.53 10.09 -1.78
N TYR A 49 -2.95 10.71 -2.81
CA TYR A 49 -2.84 12.16 -2.95
C TYR A 49 -3.84 12.63 -4.01
N GLU A 50 -3.88 13.93 -4.27
CA GLU A 50 -4.78 14.52 -5.27
C GLU A 50 -4.47 14.06 -6.69
N ASP A 51 -3.19 14.15 -7.10
CA ASP A 51 -2.77 13.86 -8.48
C ASP A 51 -2.11 12.50 -8.67
N TYR A 52 -1.79 11.81 -7.58
CA TYR A 52 -1.06 10.54 -7.62
C TYR A 52 -1.34 9.67 -6.39
N CYS A 53 -0.96 8.41 -6.46
CA CYS A 53 -1.03 7.53 -5.31
C CYS A 53 0.22 6.64 -5.22
N TYR A 54 0.51 6.18 -4.01
CA TYR A 54 1.41 5.05 -3.81
C TYR A 54 0.57 3.80 -3.57
N SER A 55 0.82 2.76 -4.35
CA SER A 55 0.32 1.42 -4.09
C SER A 55 1.45 0.57 -3.52
N ILE A 56 1.23 0.00 -2.34
CA ILE A 56 2.21 -0.75 -1.56
C ILE A 56 1.69 -2.16 -1.35
N CYS A 57 2.50 -3.16 -1.68
CA CYS A 57 2.19 -4.57 -1.45
C CYS A 57 3.42 -5.31 -0.90
N LEU A 58 3.20 -6.33 -0.08
CA LEU A 58 4.25 -7.25 0.34
C LEU A 58 4.13 -8.57 -0.43
N SER A 59 5.22 -9.02 -1.05
CA SER A 59 5.28 -10.32 -1.73
C SER A 59 6.69 -10.89 -1.66
N ASN A 60 6.84 -12.19 -1.44
CA ASN A 60 8.14 -12.86 -1.37
C ASN A 60 9.14 -12.17 -0.42
N LYS A 61 8.67 -11.75 0.77
CA LYS A 61 9.46 -10.99 1.77
C LYS A 61 10.04 -9.66 1.24
N LYS A 62 9.48 -9.13 0.15
CA LYS A 62 9.87 -7.85 -0.45
C LYS A 62 8.69 -6.89 -0.45
N VAL A 63 8.99 -5.63 -0.16
CA VAL A 63 8.03 -4.53 -0.28
C VAL A 63 8.09 -4.01 -1.71
N HIS A 64 6.93 -3.97 -2.36
CA HIS A 64 6.74 -3.40 -3.69
C HIS A 64 5.98 -2.09 -3.57
N ILE A 65 6.54 -1.01 -4.09
CA ILE A 65 5.97 0.34 -4.04
C ILE A 65 5.91 0.88 -5.46
N VAL A 66 4.74 1.36 -5.86
CA VAL A 66 4.54 2.01 -7.15
C VAL A 66 3.89 3.37 -6.93
N LYS A 67 4.54 4.43 -7.41
CA LYS A 67 3.91 5.74 -7.59
C LYS A 67 3.14 5.72 -8.90
N ARG A 68 1.85 6.06 -8.86
CA ARG A 68 0.99 6.12 -10.05
C ARG A 68 0.33 7.48 -10.10
N LYS A 69 0.31 8.11 -11.27
CA LYS A 69 -0.51 9.29 -11.50
C LYS A 69 -1.99 8.87 -11.46
N LEU A 70 -2.80 9.62 -10.73
CA LEU A 70 -4.24 9.46 -10.77
C LEU A 70 -4.73 10.21 -12.00
N VAL A 71 -5.41 9.48 -12.89
CA VAL A 71 -6.10 10.10 -14.01
C VAL A 71 -7.49 10.42 -13.49
N LEU A 72 -7.76 11.71 -13.25
CA LEU A 72 -9.07 12.19 -12.77
C LEU A 72 -10.21 12.01 -13.79
N ASN A 73 -9.92 11.44 -14.96
CA ASN A 73 -10.95 11.13 -15.94
C ASN A 73 -11.37 9.66 -15.77
N PRO A 74 -12.65 9.38 -15.46
CA PRO A 74 -13.16 8.03 -15.59
C PRO A 74 -13.01 7.65 -17.05
N VAL A 75 -12.09 6.74 -17.34
CA VAL A 75 -12.05 6.08 -18.64
C VAL A 75 -13.36 5.31 -18.71
N GLU A 76 -14.33 5.81 -19.49
CA GLU A 76 -15.52 5.05 -19.82
C GLU A 76 -15.07 3.65 -20.26
N PRO A 77 -15.65 2.58 -19.70
CA PRO A 77 -15.25 1.24 -20.07
C PRO A 77 -15.47 1.10 -21.57
N VAL A 78 -14.40 0.79 -22.30
CA VAL A 78 -14.48 0.44 -23.71
C VAL A 78 -15.38 -0.79 -23.80
N MET A 79 -16.61 -0.60 -24.27
CA MET A 79 -17.51 -1.69 -24.56
C MET A 79 -16.89 -2.50 -25.70
N ALA A 80 -16.48 -3.73 -25.39
CA ALA A 80 -16.09 -4.73 -26.36
C ALA A 80 -17.34 -5.44 -26.90
#